data_AF-A0A1B6CSW3-F1
#
_entry.id   AF-A0A1B6CSW3-F1
#
_cell.length_a   1.000
_cell.length_b   1.000
_cell.length_c   1.000
_cell.angle_alpha   90.00
_cell.angle_beta   90.00
_cell.angle_gamma   90.00
#
_symmetry.space_group_name_H-M   'P 1'
#
loop_
_entity.id
_entity.type
_entity.pdbx_description
1 polymer ?
#
loop_
_entity_poly.entity_id
_entity_poly.type
_entity_poly.pdbx_seq_one_letter_code
_entity_poly.pdbx_strand_id
1 'polypeptide(L)'
;ENMIPEECVSLCKRYGYRFAGLQYRSQCFCGDLDLAIKDKRPESECSYKCSGDFSKICGGHYRNTVYATGIIGKGRRGDTAYPYLGCYKDYDYKRRLKGDFRDFGDENTPEKCVSYCNKKGYKYAGLQYSSQCFCGDQEPLQRDKVDDKECTSRCSGDKSLYCGAGWRNTIYYLQTENATVENIGDQYLGCYNDFIEPRQLNGKFTNLGINATPQNCINFCFENDFLYAGLQESSQCYCGNDEPMLSDATNETECNSRCLGDKTKLCGGKFKNTIYKTNKPVSEIANESASCKMSITRSNGKPTCEGDVIFYEDFSNQTLSKRWSHIVQIAGEPDSEFVIFKKDSLHSFIKDGNLIIKPTILPDEVIKRGKIQLDGCTGKANTTECSQNARIYLVLPAVESARIHTRDTFSFRFGRIDIRAKLPKGDWLVPDLWLLSKDQVYGPYYSSGRIRVAMARGNENLLSKDGDLSCRALEIGVAMGVDENVRERTSIITNSECWSSEFHEYSVIWSHNNISFLVDGENAVTLIKPGQGRLSEVIGFSNDISALWSVGSDIAPFDSDFYITIGLSAGGVRNFPDNINNAGRLKPWKNSEVKRNLKFWEDRKFWESTWESPTLEVDYVKVTAI
;
A
#
# COMPACT_ATOMS: atom_id res chain seq x y z
N GLU A 1 27.58 20.98 24.17
CA GLU A 1 27.38 19.90 25.16
C GLU A 1 26.03 19.20 25.02
N ASN A 2 24.99 19.84 24.46
CA ASN A 2 23.69 19.19 24.17
C ASN A 2 23.40 19.14 22.65
N MET A 3 24.25 18.48 21.86
CA MET A 3 24.08 18.47 20.40
C MET A 3 22.96 17.53 19.96
N ILE A 4 22.09 17.99 19.04
CA ILE A 4 21.14 17.16 18.28
C ILE A 4 21.28 17.37 16.75
N PRO A 5 20.85 16.42 15.90
CA PRO A 5 21.02 16.52 14.44
C PRO A 5 20.44 17.79 13.83
N GLU A 6 19.24 18.19 14.26
CA GLU A 6 18.48 19.33 13.72
C GLU A 6 19.22 20.65 13.98
N GLU A 7 19.87 20.78 15.14
CA GLU A 7 20.68 21.95 15.47
C GLU A 7 21.91 22.06 14.58
N CYS A 8 22.62 20.95 14.36
CA CYS A 8 23.79 20.93 13.48
C CYS A 8 23.41 21.24 12.03
N VAL A 9 22.29 20.68 11.53
CA VAL A 9 21.76 20.98 10.20
C VAL A 9 21.38 22.46 10.09
N SER A 10 20.66 23.01 11.07
CA SER A 10 20.28 24.42 11.09
C SER A 10 21.49 25.36 11.13
N LEU A 11 22.52 24.99 11.90
CA LEU A 11 23.77 25.73 11.99
C LEU A 11 24.52 25.74 10.66
N CYS A 12 24.71 24.59 10.02
CA CYS A 12 25.43 24.50 8.75
C CYS A 12 24.63 25.12 7.60
N LYS A 13 23.30 24.99 7.60
CA LYS A 13 22.41 25.69 6.68
C LYS A 13 22.54 27.20 6.84
N ARG A 14 22.55 27.70 8.08
CA ARG A 14 22.76 29.13 8.36
C ARG A 14 24.09 29.57 7.76
N TYR A 15 25.17 28.82 7.95
CA TYR A 15 26.49 29.15 7.40
C TYR A 15 26.66 28.90 5.90
N GLY A 16 25.64 28.36 5.21
CA GLY A 16 25.64 28.21 3.75
C GLY A 16 26.31 26.93 3.25
N TYR A 17 26.54 25.94 4.11
CA TYR A 17 27.16 24.67 3.74
C TYR A 17 26.13 23.65 3.29
N ARG A 18 26.45 22.84 2.27
CA ARG A 18 25.57 21.81 1.69
C ARG A 18 25.33 20.61 2.63
N PHE A 19 26.30 20.32 3.49
CA PHE A 19 26.26 19.18 4.38
C PHE A 19 26.57 19.56 5.82
N ALA A 20 25.87 18.89 6.74
CA ALA A 20 26.14 18.90 8.18
C ALA A 20 26.56 17.49 8.59
N GLY A 21 27.66 17.35 9.33
CA GLY A 21 28.20 16.08 9.81
C GLY A 21 28.31 16.05 11.32
N LEU A 22 27.73 15.04 11.97
CA LEU A 22 27.86 14.84 13.41
C LEU A 22 28.87 13.75 13.74
N GLN A 23 29.78 14.01 14.69
CA GLN A 23 30.82 13.09 15.17
C GLN A 23 30.92 13.11 16.69
N TYR A 24 31.43 12.03 17.30
CA TYR A 24 31.75 11.98 18.73
C TYR A 24 30.65 12.52 19.66
N ARG A 25 29.38 12.19 19.38
CA ARG A 25 28.19 12.53 20.21
C ARG A 25 27.83 14.01 20.27
N SER A 26 28.78 14.92 20.08
CA SER A 26 28.63 16.34 20.41
C SER A 26 29.23 17.29 19.37
N GLN A 27 30.02 16.79 18.42
CA GLN A 27 30.73 17.61 17.45
C GLN A 27 29.89 17.77 16.18
N CYS A 28 29.84 18.99 15.67
CA CYS A 28 29.17 19.36 14.42
C CYS A 28 30.20 19.93 13.45
N PHE A 29 30.21 19.40 12.23
CA PHE A 29 31.09 19.81 11.14
C PHE A 29 30.24 20.24 9.95
N CYS A 30 30.57 21.39 9.37
CA CYS A 30 29.92 21.87 8.15
C CYS A 30 30.85 21.68 6.95
N GLY A 31 30.32 21.16 5.85
CA GLY A 31 31.13 20.78 4.70
C GLY A 31 30.41 20.95 3.36
N ASP A 32 31.21 21.20 2.33
CA ASP A 32 30.77 21.34 0.95
C ASP A 32 31.47 20.36 0.02
N LEU A 33 32.21 19.38 0.55
CA LEU A 33 32.83 18.37 -0.27
C LEU A 33 31.77 17.40 -0.76
N ASP A 34 31.77 17.09 -2.05
CA ASP A 34 30.89 16.05 -2.58
C ASP A 34 31.21 14.72 -1.92
N LEU A 35 30.18 14.09 -1.37
CA LEU A 35 30.29 12.81 -0.68
C LEU A 35 30.45 11.71 -1.72
N ALA A 36 31.67 11.21 -1.89
CA ALA A 36 31.91 10.11 -2.81
C ALA A 36 31.38 8.80 -2.21
N ILE A 37 30.68 7.99 -3.02
CA ILE A 37 30.09 6.72 -2.59
C ILE A 37 31.15 5.78 -1.97
N LYS A 38 32.40 5.85 -2.45
CA LYS A 38 33.55 5.08 -1.94
C LYS A 38 33.93 5.38 -0.47
N ASP A 39 33.53 6.54 0.04
CA ASP A 39 33.84 6.97 1.40
C ASP A 39 32.71 6.61 2.39
N LYS A 40 31.58 6.06 1.89
CA LYS A 40 30.47 5.57 2.73
C LYS A 40 30.89 4.30 3.47
N ARG A 41 30.63 4.28 4.77
CA ARG A 41 30.91 3.14 5.67
C ARG A 41 29.59 2.52 6.16
N PRO A 42 29.60 1.26 6.63
CA PRO A 42 28.45 0.63 7.24
C PRO A 42 27.85 1.47 8.37
N GLU A 43 26.52 1.49 8.47
CA GLU A 43 25.81 2.32 9.46
C GLU A 43 26.17 1.97 10.91
N SER A 44 26.57 0.71 11.15
CA SER A 44 27.04 0.24 12.45
C SER A 44 28.29 0.95 12.97
N GLU A 45 29.10 1.57 12.08
CA GLU A 45 30.28 2.36 12.48
C GLU A 45 29.90 3.77 12.98
N CYS A 46 28.66 4.23 12.73
CA CYS A 46 28.07 5.47 13.24
C CYS A 46 27.11 5.15 14.39
N SER A 47 27.61 4.67 15.53
CA SER A 47 26.78 4.15 16.62
C SER A 47 26.69 5.05 17.86
N TYR A 48 27.36 6.22 17.86
CA TYR A 48 27.43 7.08 19.03
C TYR A 48 26.15 7.90 19.17
N LYS A 49 25.49 7.77 20.33
CA LYS A 49 24.27 8.53 20.64
C LYS A 49 24.56 10.00 20.90
N CYS A 50 23.67 10.88 20.45
CA CYS A 50 23.84 12.32 20.62
C CYS A 50 23.82 12.74 22.09
N SER A 51 24.62 13.76 22.41
CA SER A 51 24.73 14.32 23.76
C SER A 51 23.48 15.08 24.20
N GLY A 52 22.72 15.66 23.26
CA GLY A 52 21.43 16.32 23.53
C GLY A 52 20.19 15.45 23.34
N ASP A 53 20.31 14.28 22.67
CA ASP A 53 19.22 13.33 22.47
C ASP A 53 19.75 11.89 22.27
N PHE A 54 19.65 11.07 23.31
CA PHE A 54 20.16 9.69 23.27
C PHE A 54 19.38 8.75 22.33
N SER A 55 18.22 9.17 21.81
CA SER A 55 17.48 8.41 20.79
C SER A 55 18.15 8.50 19.41
N LYS A 56 18.86 9.60 19.14
CA LYS A 56 19.45 9.92 17.84
C LYS A 56 20.92 9.51 17.74
N ILE A 57 21.40 9.35 16.50
CA ILE A 57 22.78 8.99 16.18
C ILE A 57 23.56 10.24 15.80
N CYS A 58 24.74 10.41 16.39
CA CYS A 58 25.66 11.52 16.17
C CYS A 58 27.08 11.01 15.88
N GLY A 59 27.18 10.20 14.81
CA GLY A 59 28.44 9.70 14.27
C GLY A 59 29.06 8.55 15.05
N GLY A 60 30.39 8.45 14.97
CA GLY A 60 31.23 7.45 15.62
C GLY A 60 32.69 7.90 15.66
N HIS A 61 33.59 7.03 16.11
CA HIS A 61 35.02 7.32 16.18
C HIS A 61 35.61 7.54 14.78
N TYR A 62 35.90 8.80 14.42
CA TYR A 62 36.25 9.23 13.05
C TYR A 62 35.20 8.87 11.98
N ARG A 63 33.91 8.89 12.35
CA ARG A 63 32.79 8.64 11.42
C ARG A 63 31.73 9.71 11.59
N ASN A 64 31.35 10.34 10.47
CA ASN A 64 30.32 11.37 10.47
C ASN A 64 28.99 10.75 10.05
N THR A 65 27.93 10.97 10.83
CA THR A 65 26.56 10.87 10.30
C THR A 65 26.27 12.17 9.55
N VAL A 66 26.02 12.10 8.25
CA VAL A 66 25.96 13.28 7.37
C VAL A 66 24.52 13.54 6.90
N TYR A 67 24.12 14.80 6.95
CA TYR A 67 22.81 15.29 6.59
C TYR A 67 22.93 16.36 5.50
N ALA A 68 21.99 16.35 4.55
CA ALA A 68 21.84 17.44 3.60
C ALA A 68 21.15 18.64 4.27
N THR A 69 21.63 19.85 4.00
CA THR A 69 21.02 21.09 4.52
C THR A 69 19.94 21.67 3.60
N GLY A 70 19.82 21.12 2.38
CA GLY A 70 18.93 21.60 1.32
C GLY A 70 19.55 22.69 0.42
N ILE A 71 20.84 22.99 0.55
CA ILE A 71 21.54 23.97 -0.28
C ILE A 71 22.13 23.28 -1.53
N ILE A 72 21.77 23.76 -2.73
CA ILE A 72 22.22 23.23 -4.02
C ILE A 72 23.07 24.29 -4.73
N GLY A 73 24.37 24.03 -4.87
CA GLY A 73 25.33 24.91 -5.57
C GLY A 73 25.90 26.06 -4.73
N LYS A 74 27.09 26.56 -5.11
CA LYS A 74 27.73 27.72 -4.46
C LYS A 74 27.09 29.02 -4.95
N GLY A 75 26.12 29.55 -4.21
CA GLY A 75 25.78 30.97 -4.23
C GLY A 75 26.52 31.69 -3.09
N ARG A 76 27.34 32.70 -3.39
CA ARG A 76 27.83 33.63 -2.36
C ARG A 76 26.60 34.33 -1.75
N ARG A 77 26.50 34.25 -0.43
CA ARG A 77 25.37 34.60 0.46
C ARG A 77 24.72 35.97 0.18
N GLY A 78 23.42 36.00 -0.12
CA GLY A 78 22.53 37.18 -0.17
C GLY A 78 21.19 36.86 -0.85
N ASP A 79 20.07 37.17 -0.20
CA ASP A 79 18.67 36.79 -0.50
C ASP A 79 18.11 37.20 -1.88
N THR A 80 18.47 36.52 -2.98
CA THR A 80 17.61 36.53 -4.18
C THR A 80 16.90 35.21 -4.39
N ALA A 81 15.57 35.24 -4.42
CA ALA A 81 14.69 34.12 -4.82
C ALA A 81 14.80 33.78 -6.34
N TYR A 82 15.87 34.22 -7.00
CA TYR A 82 16.01 34.24 -8.46
C TYR A 82 17.28 33.50 -8.88
N PRO A 83 17.20 32.54 -9.83
CA PRO A 83 18.35 31.73 -10.22
C PRO A 83 19.52 32.56 -10.77
N TYR A 84 20.70 32.42 -10.16
CA TYR A 84 21.97 32.94 -10.68
C TYR A 84 22.48 32.07 -11.83
N LEU A 85 22.70 32.66 -13.01
CA LEU A 85 23.10 31.94 -14.22
C LEU A 85 24.62 31.91 -14.45
N GLY A 86 25.36 32.81 -13.79
CA GLY A 86 26.82 32.90 -13.92
C GLY A 86 27.33 34.26 -14.39
N CYS A 87 28.65 34.34 -14.57
CA CYS A 87 29.34 35.49 -15.15
C CYS A 87 29.41 35.41 -16.69
N TYR A 88 29.06 36.49 -17.38
CA TYR A 88 29.01 36.55 -18.86
C TYR A 88 29.76 37.75 -19.42
N LYS A 89 30.46 37.57 -20.56
CA LYS A 89 31.11 38.65 -21.31
C LYS A 89 30.09 39.60 -21.91
N ASP A 90 30.36 40.90 -21.81
CA ASP A 90 29.59 41.95 -22.46
C ASP A 90 30.44 42.76 -23.45
N TYR A 91 29.76 43.44 -24.39
CA TYR A 91 30.42 44.20 -25.46
C TYR A 91 29.67 45.49 -25.75
N ASP A 92 30.38 46.57 -26.07
CA ASP A 92 29.83 47.90 -26.37
C ASP A 92 28.96 47.90 -27.65
N TYR A 93 29.41 47.25 -28.72
CA TYR A 93 28.67 47.11 -29.98
C TYR A 93 27.62 45.99 -29.93
N LYS A 94 27.60 45.18 -28.87
CA LYS A 94 26.69 44.04 -28.73
C LYS A 94 26.43 43.69 -27.26
N ARG A 95 25.64 44.54 -26.60
CA ARG A 95 25.22 44.32 -25.22
C ARG A 95 24.51 42.98 -25.06
N ARG A 96 24.79 42.26 -23.96
CA ARG A 96 24.16 40.96 -23.65
C ARG A 96 22.69 41.12 -23.33
N LEU A 97 22.38 42.05 -22.44
CA LEU A 97 21.03 42.39 -22.06
C LEU A 97 20.71 43.73 -22.72
N LYS A 98 19.78 43.68 -23.69
CA LYS A 98 19.46 44.80 -24.61
C LYS A 98 18.12 45.47 -24.28
N GLY A 99 17.53 45.13 -23.14
CA GLY A 99 16.31 45.75 -22.66
C GLY A 99 16.64 47.09 -22.01
N ASP A 100 16.17 47.26 -20.78
CA ASP A 100 16.34 48.52 -20.06
C ASP A 100 17.66 48.60 -19.27
N PHE A 101 18.07 49.81 -18.90
CA PHE A 101 19.29 50.08 -18.15
C PHE A 101 19.05 51.08 -17.01
N ARG A 102 19.65 50.82 -15.86
CA ARG A 102 19.66 51.74 -14.72
C ARG A 102 20.98 51.67 -13.96
N ASP A 103 21.56 52.82 -13.68
CA ASP A 103 22.65 52.96 -12.72
C ASP A 103 22.06 53.30 -11.33
N PHE A 104 22.39 52.52 -10.32
CA PHE A 104 21.90 52.71 -8.94
C PHE A 104 22.90 53.47 -8.06
N GLY A 105 24.00 54.00 -8.62
CA GLY A 105 25.02 54.71 -7.85
C GLY A 105 25.56 53.85 -6.71
N ASP A 106 25.51 54.34 -5.48
CA ASP A 106 26.03 53.66 -4.29
C ASP A 106 25.08 52.62 -3.69
N GLU A 107 23.95 52.33 -4.33
CA GLU A 107 22.89 51.50 -3.74
C GLU A 107 22.60 50.20 -4.51
N ASN A 108 23.45 49.80 -5.47
CA ASN A 108 23.18 48.63 -6.29
C ASN A 108 23.40 47.33 -5.49
N THR A 109 22.43 46.42 -5.58
CA THR A 109 22.52 45.03 -5.08
C THR A 109 21.82 44.09 -6.07
N PRO A 110 22.11 42.78 -6.06
CA PRO A 110 21.39 41.79 -6.88
C PRO A 110 19.88 41.90 -6.72
N GLU A 111 19.38 41.97 -5.49
CA GLU A 111 17.95 42.07 -5.17
C GLU A 111 17.31 43.30 -5.81
N LYS A 112 18.01 44.43 -5.76
CA LYS A 112 17.49 45.70 -6.28
C LYS A 112 17.46 45.73 -7.80
N CYS A 113 18.50 45.23 -8.46
CA CYS A 113 18.54 45.12 -9.91
C CYS A 113 17.51 44.12 -10.44
N VAL A 114 17.41 42.95 -9.79
CA VAL A 114 16.41 41.93 -10.10
C VAL A 114 14.99 42.49 -9.92
N SER A 115 14.67 43.12 -8.79
CA SER A 115 13.35 43.72 -8.54
C SER A 115 13.00 44.78 -9.58
N TYR A 116 13.97 45.59 -9.98
CA TYR A 116 13.79 46.62 -11.01
C TYR A 116 13.44 46.02 -12.38
N CYS A 117 14.23 45.05 -12.84
CA CYS A 117 14.00 44.42 -14.13
C CYS A 117 12.72 43.56 -14.13
N ASN A 118 12.41 42.88 -13.02
CA ASN A 118 11.19 42.08 -12.89
C ASN A 118 9.93 42.96 -12.92
N LYS A 119 9.93 44.10 -12.21
CA LYS A 119 8.82 45.09 -12.27
C LYS A 119 8.58 45.64 -13.66
N LYS A 120 9.60 45.63 -14.53
CA LYS A 120 9.51 46.06 -15.92
C LYS A 120 9.22 44.91 -16.89
N GLY A 121 9.02 43.69 -16.38
CA GLY A 121 8.64 42.52 -17.17
C GLY A 121 9.77 41.86 -17.96
N TYR A 122 11.03 42.17 -17.65
CA TYR A 122 12.17 41.56 -18.33
C TYR A 122 12.48 40.17 -17.78
N LYS A 123 12.98 39.27 -18.64
CA LYS A 123 13.33 37.89 -18.23
C LYS A 123 14.67 37.74 -17.52
N TYR A 124 15.59 38.68 -17.71
CA TYR A 124 16.95 38.61 -17.17
C TYR A 124 17.37 39.95 -16.58
N ALA A 125 18.10 39.90 -15.47
CA ALA A 125 18.84 41.04 -14.90
C ALA A 125 20.34 40.73 -14.93
N GLY A 126 21.16 41.71 -15.26
CA GLY A 126 22.61 41.61 -15.29
C GLY A 126 23.22 42.79 -14.55
N LEU A 127 24.08 42.51 -13.59
CA LEU A 127 24.78 43.54 -12.85
C LEU A 127 26.20 43.69 -13.41
N GLN A 128 26.59 44.93 -13.70
CA GLN A 128 27.90 45.27 -14.26
C GLN A 128 28.54 46.37 -13.42
N TYR A 129 29.87 46.38 -13.38
CA TYR A 129 30.64 47.53 -12.92
C TYR A 129 30.19 48.12 -11.56
N SER A 130 29.88 47.25 -10.60
CA SER A 130 29.44 47.61 -9.24
C SER A 130 28.05 48.24 -9.13
N SER A 131 27.76 49.31 -9.89
CA SER A 131 26.55 50.14 -9.73
C SER A 131 25.47 49.92 -10.81
N GLN A 132 25.82 49.24 -11.90
CA GLN A 132 24.98 49.20 -13.09
C GLN A 132 24.07 47.96 -13.11
N CYS A 133 22.85 48.17 -13.60
CA CYS A 133 21.84 47.16 -13.79
C CYS A 133 21.32 47.19 -15.23
N PHE A 134 21.39 46.04 -15.90
CA PHE A 134 20.91 45.83 -17.26
C PHE A 134 19.79 44.80 -17.25
N CYS A 135 18.73 45.05 -18.00
CA CYS A 135 17.61 44.15 -18.18
C CYS A 135 17.59 43.63 -19.62
N GLY A 136 17.01 42.46 -19.84
CA GLY A 136 16.81 41.95 -21.19
C GLY A 136 15.94 40.72 -21.24
N ASP A 137 15.45 40.42 -22.44
CA ASP A 137 14.59 39.25 -22.68
C ASP A 137 15.28 38.13 -23.46
N GLN A 138 16.42 38.44 -24.08
CA GLN A 138 17.20 37.47 -24.83
C GLN A 138 18.05 36.65 -23.86
N GLU A 139 17.96 35.33 -23.98
CA GLU A 139 18.77 34.41 -23.19
C GLU A 139 20.27 34.68 -23.40
N PRO A 140 21.06 34.77 -22.31
CA PRO A 140 22.51 34.92 -22.42
C PRO A 140 23.14 33.74 -23.17
N LEU A 141 23.89 34.03 -24.23
CA LEU A 141 24.53 32.99 -25.04
C LEU A 141 25.56 32.21 -24.21
N GLN A 142 25.44 30.88 -24.17
CA GLN A 142 26.36 30.03 -23.39
C GLN A 142 27.83 30.18 -23.78
N ARG A 143 28.14 30.47 -25.05
CA ARG A 143 29.51 30.74 -25.51
C ARG A 143 30.16 31.99 -24.89
N ASP A 144 29.35 32.89 -24.31
CA ASP A 144 29.80 34.12 -23.68
C ASP A 144 29.94 33.95 -22.15
N LYS A 145 29.62 32.77 -21.59
CA LYS A 145 29.79 32.44 -20.18
C LYS A 145 31.28 32.24 -19.85
N VAL A 146 31.70 32.78 -18.71
CA VAL A 146 33.08 32.70 -18.20
C VAL A 146 33.12 32.24 -16.75
N ASP A 147 34.32 31.99 -16.22
CA ASP A 147 34.50 31.68 -14.80
C ASP A 147 34.03 32.87 -13.95
N ASP A 148 33.28 32.60 -12.87
CA ASP A 148 32.78 33.62 -11.95
C ASP A 148 33.89 34.47 -11.32
N LYS A 149 35.13 33.99 -11.30
CA LYS A 149 36.32 34.76 -10.93
C LYS A 149 36.59 35.96 -11.84
N GLU A 150 35.93 36.08 -12.99
CA GLU A 150 36.00 37.27 -13.84
C GLU A 150 35.00 38.37 -13.43
N CYS A 151 33.96 38.03 -12.64
CA CYS A 151 32.99 38.98 -12.10
C CYS A 151 33.37 39.40 -10.67
N THR A 152 34.44 40.18 -10.53
CA THR A 152 35.06 40.49 -9.23
C THR A 152 34.62 41.81 -8.60
N SER A 153 33.87 42.65 -9.30
CA SER A 153 33.42 43.94 -8.77
C SER A 153 32.44 43.73 -7.62
N ARG A 154 32.72 44.39 -6.50
CA ARG A 154 31.81 44.41 -5.34
C ARG A 154 30.60 45.28 -5.64
N CYS A 155 29.42 44.87 -5.18
CA CYS A 155 28.22 45.70 -5.32
C CYS A 155 28.40 47.01 -4.55
N SER A 156 27.94 48.11 -5.12
CA SER A 156 28.08 49.42 -4.49
C SER A 156 27.23 49.55 -3.24
N GLY A 157 26.03 48.96 -3.24
CA GLY A 157 25.10 48.92 -2.10
C GLY A 157 25.36 47.79 -1.10
N ASP A 158 26.16 46.79 -1.45
CA ASP A 158 26.60 45.74 -0.52
C ASP A 158 27.97 45.18 -0.92
N LYS A 159 29.01 45.58 -0.20
CA LYS A 159 30.40 45.18 -0.49
C LYS A 159 30.66 43.68 -0.24
N SER A 160 29.73 42.95 0.39
CA SER A 160 29.82 41.50 0.57
C SER A 160 29.45 40.71 -0.70
N LEU A 161 28.71 41.33 -1.62
CA LEU A 161 28.19 40.73 -2.85
C LEU A 161 29.03 41.10 -4.09
N TYR A 162 28.74 40.43 -5.22
CA TYR A 162 29.42 40.64 -6.51
C TYR A 162 28.44 41.11 -7.59
N CYS A 163 28.79 42.22 -8.25
CA CYS A 163 27.98 42.92 -9.24
C CYS A 163 28.77 43.11 -10.54
N GLY A 164 29.10 41.98 -11.17
CA GLY A 164 29.82 41.92 -12.44
C GLY A 164 31.29 42.31 -12.36
N ALA A 165 31.79 42.87 -13.45
CA ALA A 165 33.05 43.61 -13.56
C ALA A 165 32.99 44.51 -14.81
N GLY A 166 34.11 45.15 -15.20
CA GLY A 166 34.19 45.83 -16.50
C GLY A 166 33.88 44.87 -17.64
N TRP A 167 32.80 45.12 -18.37
CA TRP A 167 32.33 44.25 -19.47
C TRP A 167 32.07 42.79 -19.06
N ARG A 168 31.68 42.58 -17.79
CA ARG A 168 31.23 41.29 -17.25
C ARG A 168 29.94 41.48 -16.48
N ASN A 169 28.93 40.69 -16.81
CA ASN A 169 27.65 40.72 -16.13
C ASN A 169 27.52 39.50 -15.21
N THR A 170 27.19 39.69 -13.94
CA THR A 170 26.54 38.64 -13.14
C THR A 170 25.07 38.60 -13.53
N ILE A 171 24.62 37.50 -14.14
CA ILE A 171 23.27 37.42 -14.71
C ILE A 171 22.35 36.54 -13.86
N TYR A 172 21.13 37.03 -13.64
CA TYR A 172 20.05 36.39 -12.91
C TYR A 172 18.83 36.22 -13.82
N TYR A 173 18.10 35.14 -13.62
CA TYR A 173 16.83 34.87 -14.28
C TYR A 173 15.65 35.36 -13.43
N LEU A 174 14.71 36.11 -14.02
CA LEU A 174 13.74 36.93 -13.29
C LEU A 174 12.32 36.37 -13.21
N GLN A 175 12.06 35.18 -13.74
CA GLN A 175 10.72 34.61 -13.60
C GLN A 175 10.45 34.17 -12.16
N THR A 176 9.64 34.96 -11.46
CA THR A 176 8.71 34.48 -10.43
C THR A 176 7.30 34.87 -10.89
N GLU A 177 6.49 33.89 -11.25
CA GLU A 177 5.13 34.09 -11.74
C GLU A 177 4.20 34.51 -10.59
N ASN A 178 3.73 35.76 -10.62
CA ASN A 178 2.45 36.10 -9.99
C ASN A 178 1.35 35.44 -10.84
N ALA A 179 0.92 34.27 -10.36
CA ALA A 179 -0.29 33.53 -10.64
C ALA A 179 -1.02 33.89 -11.96
N THR A 180 -0.54 33.35 -13.08
CA THR A 180 -1.32 32.80 -14.20
C THR A 180 -0.37 32.52 -15.37
N VAL A 181 -0.38 31.27 -15.84
CA VAL A 181 0.48 30.65 -16.89
C VAL A 181 1.79 30.02 -16.39
N GLU A 182 1.65 28.93 -15.63
CA GLU A 182 2.20 27.60 -15.97
C GLU A 182 3.71 27.34 -16.06
N ASN A 183 4.34 27.28 -14.89
CA ASN A 183 5.41 26.30 -14.66
C ASN A 183 4.81 24.89 -14.42
N ILE A 184 4.24 24.29 -15.48
CA ILE A 184 3.78 22.88 -15.46
C ILE A 184 4.93 21.94 -15.06
N GLY A 185 6.20 22.30 -15.31
CA GLY A 185 7.36 21.43 -15.06
C GLY A 185 7.58 21.06 -13.59
N ASP A 186 7.35 22.00 -12.67
CA ASP A 186 7.45 21.73 -11.21
C ASP A 186 6.21 21.00 -10.66
N GLN A 187 5.10 21.11 -11.39
CA GLN A 187 3.87 20.39 -11.11
C GLN A 187 3.88 18.98 -11.72
N TYR A 188 4.64 18.77 -12.80
CA TYR A 188 4.68 17.52 -13.55
C TYR A 188 5.34 16.42 -12.72
N LEU A 189 4.58 15.38 -12.46
CA LEU A 189 5.02 14.24 -11.66
C LEU A 189 5.51 13.07 -12.50
N GLY A 190 5.26 13.10 -13.82
CA GLY A 190 5.68 12.05 -14.75
C GLY A 190 4.53 11.38 -15.48
N CYS A 191 4.90 10.37 -16.26
CA CYS A 191 3.98 9.46 -16.94
C CYS A 191 3.65 8.25 -16.05
N TYR A 192 2.36 7.93 -15.92
CA TYR A 192 1.91 6.83 -15.07
C TYR A 192 0.89 5.92 -15.73
N ASN A 193 0.83 4.68 -15.27
CA ASN A 193 -0.17 3.69 -15.65
C ASN A 193 -1.52 4.01 -15.02
N ASP A 194 -2.58 4.13 -15.83
CA ASP A 194 -3.96 4.22 -15.32
C ASP A 194 -4.64 2.86 -15.43
N PHE A 195 -4.83 2.21 -14.29
CA PHE A 195 -5.57 0.95 -14.21
C PHE A 195 -7.07 1.24 -14.20
N ILE A 196 -7.86 0.45 -14.92
CA ILE A 196 -9.31 0.73 -15.05
C ILE A 196 -10.02 0.65 -13.68
N GLU A 197 -9.50 -0.14 -12.72
CA GLU A 197 -10.05 -0.28 -11.36
C GLU A 197 -8.95 -0.68 -10.32
N PRO A 198 -8.66 0.16 -9.30
CA PRO A 198 -9.03 1.57 -9.22
C PRO A 198 -8.16 2.42 -10.16
N ARG A 199 -8.78 3.46 -10.74
CA ARG A 199 -8.08 4.50 -11.48
C ARG A 199 -7.09 5.22 -10.60
N GLN A 200 -5.98 5.62 -11.21
CA GLN A 200 -4.90 6.31 -10.53
C GLN A 200 -5.36 7.65 -9.95
N LEU A 201 -6.24 8.35 -10.67
CA LEU A 201 -6.93 9.55 -10.21
C LEU A 201 -8.44 9.25 -10.19
N ASN A 202 -8.94 8.87 -9.02
CA ASN A 202 -10.31 8.34 -8.80
C ASN A 202 -11.31 9.39 -8.29
N GLY A 203 -10.98 10.67 -8.37
CA GLY A 203 -11.84 11.79 -7.98
C GLY A 203 -12.80 12.18 -9.10
N LYS A 204 -12.71 13.43 -9.56
CA LYS A 204 -13.61 13.96 -10.60
C LYS A 204 -13.05 13.72 -12.01
N PHE A 205 -13.94 13.53 -12.97
CA PHE A 205 -13.62 13.33 -14.38
C PHE A 205 -14.31 14.39 -15.25
N THR A 206 -13.63 14.84 -16.29
CA THR A 206 -14.22 15.60 -17.39
C THR A 206 -13.49 15.33 -18.71
N ASN A 207 -14.16 15.55 -19.84
CA ASN A 207 -13.51 15.56 -21.15
C ASN A 207 -13.41 17.00 -21.65
N LEU A 208 -12.18 17.50 -21.80
CA LEU A 208 -11.89 18.88 -22.18
C LEU A 208 -11.94 19.09 -23.71
N GLY A 209 -12.02 18.03 -24.51
CA GLY A 209 -12.10 18.11 -25.97
C GLY A 209 -10.98 18.95 -26.58
N ILE A 210 -11.33 19.88 -27.48
CA ILE A 210 -10.37 20.79 -28.13
C ILE A 210 -9.68 21.77 -27.17
N ASN A 211 -10.18 21.90 -25.93
CA ASN A 211 -9.58 22.75 -24.91
C ASN A 211 -8.63 21.97 -24.00
N ALA A 212 -8.33 20.71 -24.30
CA ALA A 212 -7.43 19.91 -23.49
C ALA A 212 -5.99 20.45 -23.56
N THR A 213 -5.55 21.04 -22.46
CA THR A 213 -4.16 21.42 -22.17
C THR A 213 -3.85 20.98 -20.73
N PRO A 214 -2.56 20.81 -20.35
CA PRO A 214 -2.21 20.57 -18.95
C PRO A 214 -2.88 21.58 -18.00
N GLN A 215 -2.86 22.89 -18.32
CA GLN A 215 -3.46 23.91 -17.46
C GLN A 215 -4.93 23.74 -17.24
N ASN A 216 -5.65 23.43 -18.31
CA ASN A 216 -7.08 23.42 -18.24
C ASN A 216 -7.51 22.24 -17.37
N CYS A 217 -6.75 21.15 -17.36
CA CYS A 217 -6.96 20.05 -16.42
C CYS A 217 -6.52 20.40 -14.99
N ILE A 218 -5.34 21.01 -14.81
CA ILE A 218 -4.85 21.49 -13.51
C ILE A 218 -5.85 22.44 -12.86
N ASN A 219 -6.31 23.45 -13.60
CA ASN A 219 -7.30 24.43 -13.15
C ASN A 219 -8.63 23.76 -12.81
N PHE A 220 -9.13 22.88 -13.69
CA PHE A 220 -10.36 22.15 -13.43
C PHE A 220 -10.27 21.37 -12.12
N CYS A 221 -9.18 20.64 -11.87
CA CYS A 221 -9.00 19.90 -10.64
C CYS A 221 -8.78 20.82 -9.42
N PHE A 222 -8.01 21.90 -9.56
CA PHE A 222 -7.82 22.90 -8.52
C PHE A 222 -9.14 23.53 -8.06
N GLU A 223 -9.97 23.98 -9.00
CA GLU A 223 -11.27 24.60 -8.76
C GLU A 223 -12.29 23.63 -8.15
N ASN A 224 -12.07 22.32 -8.31
CA ASN A 224 -12.91 21.27 -7.75
C ASN A 224 -12.30 20.62 -6.50
N ASP A 225 -11.38 21.31 -5.84
CA ASP A 225 -10.77 20.89 -4.58
C ASP A 225 -9.92 19.61 -4.65
N PHE A 226 -9.26 19.36 -5.79
CA PHE A 226 -8.34 18.24 -5.96
C PHE A 226 -6.86 18.66 -5.96
N LEU A 227 -6.00 17.82 -5.38
CA LEU A 227 -4.54 18.03 -5.26
C LEU A 227 -3.76 17.63 -6.53
N TYR A 228 -4.33 16.74 -7.35
CA TYR A 228 -3.69 16.21 -8.55
C TYR A 228 -4.63 16.22 -9.76
N ALA A 229 -4.05 16.40 -10.93
CA ALA A 229 -4.71 16.41 -12.24
C ALA A 229 -3.96 15.51 -13.21
N GLY A 230 -4.66 14.74 -14.05
CA GLY A 230 -4.04 13.83 -15.00
C GLY A 230 -4.75 13.82 -16.34
N LEU A 231 -3.98 13.91 -17.43
CA LEU A 231 -4.53 13.87 -18.78
C LEU A 231 -4.32 12.50 -19.43
N GLN A 232 -5.36 12.02 -20.13
CA GLN A 232 -5.38 10.74 -20.83
C GLN A 232 -5.98 10.89 -22.23
N GLU A 233 -5.55 10.06 -23.17
CA GLU A 233 -6.11 9.97 -24.53
C GLU A 233 -6.36 11.35 -25.19
N SER A 234 -5.37 12.25 -25.11
CA SER A 234 -5.35 13.57 -25.76
C SER A 234 -6.35 14.62 -25.24
N SER A 235 -7.40 14.22 -24.51
CA SER A 235 -8.55 15.10 -24.19
C SER A 235 -9.20 14.90 -22.83
N GLN A 236 -8.99 13.74 -22.21
CA GLN A 236 -9.62 13.39 -20.95
C GLN A 236 -8.83 13.98 -19.78
N CYS A 237 -9.53 14.45 -18.75
CA CYS A 237 -8.96 15.01 -17.54
C CYS A 237 -9.55 14.30 -16.31
N TYR A 238 -8.68 13.74 -15.49
CA TYR A 238 -8.99 13.05 -14.25
C TYR A 238 -8.38 13.82 -13.07
N CYS A 239 -9.09 13.89 -11.96
CA CYS A 239 -8.65 14.55 -10.73
C CYS A 239 -8.51 13.54 -9.60
N GLY A 240 -7.60 13.78 -8.67
CA GLY A 240 -7.41 12.93 -7.49
C GLY A 240 -6.80 13.69 -6.32
N ASN A 241 -6.95 13.14 -5.12
CA ASN A 241 -6.32 13.65 -3.90
C ASN A 241 -5.23 12.71 -3.36
N ASP A 242 -5.24 11.46 -3.80
CA ASP A 242 -4.19 10.50 -3.49
C ASP A 242 -2.92 10.86 -4.28
N GLU A 243 -1.76 10.87 -3.61
CA GLU A 243 -0.48 11.09 -4.28
C GLU A 243 -0.20 9.96 -5.29
N PRO A 244 0.19 10.27 -6.55
CA PRO A 244 0.49 9.25 -7.55
C PRO A 244 1.53 8.25 -7.05
N MET A 245 1.20 6.96 -7.06
CA MET A 245 2.11 5.91 -6.56
C MET A 245 3.35 5.82 -7.46
N LEU A 246 4.54 5.86 -6.85
CA LEU A 246 5.81 5.72 -7.58
C LEU A 246 5.92 4.40 -8.35
N SER A 247 5.23 3.34 -7.91
CA SER A 247 5.17 2.04 -8.61
C SER A 247 4.44 2.09 -9.96
N ASP A 248 3.57 3.08 -10.15
CA ASP A 248 2.79 3.24 -11.38
C ASP A 248 3.51 4.12 -12.39
N ALA A 249 4.63 4.73 -12.01
CA ALA A 249 5.46 5.52 -12.90
C ALA A 249 6.03 4.62 -14.00
N THR A 250 5.87 5.06 -15.25
CA THR A 250 6.36 4.35 -16.43
C THR A 250 7.27 5.26 -17.25
N ASN A 251 7.81 4.74 -18.34
CA ASN A 251 8.66 5.51 -19.24
C ASN A 251 7.85 6.68 -19.86
N GLU A 252 8.42 7.87 -19.81
CA GLU A 252 7.88 9.11 -20.41
C GLU A 252 7.43 8.93 -21.86
N THR A 253 8.08 8.05 -22.61
CA THR A 253 7.73 7.76 -24.00
C THR A 253 6.37 7.08 -24.18
N GLU A 254 5.78 6.52 -23.11
CA GLU A 254 4.46 5.88 -23.15
C GLU A 254 3.30 6.89 -23.07
N CYS A 255 3.55 8.07 -22.50
CA CYS A 255 2.62 9.20 -22.52
C CYS A 255 2.78 10.03 -23.79
N ASN A 256 2.62 9.38 -24.95
CA ASN A 256 2.92 9.98 -26.26
C ASN A 256 1.74 10.69 -26.95
N SER A 257 0.57 10.74 -26.31
CA SER A 257 -0.60 11.43 -26.89
C SER A 257 -0.41 12.93 -26.80
N ARG A 258 -0.61 13.65 -27.90
CA ARG A 258 -0.55 15.12 -27.92
C ARG A 258 -1.88 15.70 -27.50
N CYS A 259 -1.85 16.75 -26.68
CA CYS A 259 -3.07 17.42 -26.26
C CYS A 259 -3.83 18.01 -27.46
N LEU A 260 -5.15 17.91 -27.47
CA LEU A 260 -5.96 18.49 -28.55
C LEU A 260 -5.91 20.03 -28.56
N GLY A 261 -5.81 20.67 -27.38
CA GLY A 261 -5.75 22.12 -27.22
C GLY A 261 -4.35 22.72 -27.27
N ASP A 262 -3.30 21.90 -27.11
CA ASP A 262 -1.90 22.31 -27.33
C ASP A 262 -1.05 21.12 -27.81
N LYS A 263 -0.85 21.04 -29.12
CA LYS A 263 -0.10 19.93 -29.74
C LYS A 263 1.37 19.88 -29.33
N THR A 264 1.91 20.89 -28.66
CA THR A 264 3.28 20.91 -28.15
C THR A 264 3.45 20.15 -26.83
N LYS A 265 2.35 19.83 -26.14
CA LYS A 265 2.34 19.15 -24.83
C LYS A 265 1.82 17.70 -24.94
N LEU A 266 2.17 16.90 -23.94
CA LEU A 266 1.73 15.51 -23.80
C LEU A 266 0.53 15.42 -22.86
N CYS A 267 -0.48 14.66 -23.26
CA CYS A 267 -1.75 14.44 -22.58
C CYS A 267 -2.03 12.95 -22.45
N GLY A 268 -1.12 12.27 -21.75
CA GLY A 268 -1.19 10.85 -21.47
C GLY A 268 -0.98 9.94 -22.67
N GLY A 269 -1.64 8.79 -22.62
CA GLY A 269 -1.61 7.71 -23.60
C GLY A 269 -2.81 6.79 -23.39
N LYS A 270 -2.92 5.72 -24.17
CA LYS A 270 -3.95 4.70 -23.94
C LYS A 270 -3.67 4.02 -22.58
N PHE A 271 -4.56 4.21 -21.62
CA PHE A 271 -4.37 3.79 -20.22
C PHE A 271 -3.12 4.38 -19.54
N LYS A 272 -2.67 5.57 -19.95
CA LYS A 272 -1.55 6.30 -19.33
C LYS A 272 -1.94 7.74 -19.03
N ASN A 273 -1.57 8.22 -17.85
CA ASN A 273 -1.82 9.59 -17.41
C ASN A 273 -0.52 10.41 -17.37
N THR A 274 -0.52 11.60 -17.97
CA THR A 274 0.47 12.64 -17.60
C THR A 274 -0.07 13.38 -16.38
N ILE A 275 0.62 13.29 -15.23
CA ILE A 275 0.09 13.79 -13.95
C ILE A 275 0.79 15.06 -13.48
N TYR A 276 -0.01 15.96 -12.90
CA TYR A 276 0.39 17.26 -12.40
C TYR A 276 -0.14 17.52 -10.98
N LYS A 277 0.64 18.18 -10.13
CA LYS A 277 0.16 18.80 -8.89
C LYS A 277 -0.66 20.05 -9.21
N THR A 278 -1.80 20.23 -8.55
CA THR A 278 -2.61 21.44 -8.72
C THR A 278 -2.09 22.62 -7.91
N ASN A 279 -1.12 22.39 -7.02
CA ASN A 279 -0.60 23.37 -6.06
C ASN A 279 -1.68 24.00 -5.18
N LYS A 280 -2.79 23.29 -4.96
CA LYS A 280 -3.83 23.72 -4.03
C LYS A 280 -3.26 23.78 -2.60
N PRO A 281 -3.28 24.95 -1.93
CA PRO A 281 -2.80 25.06 -0.56
C PRO A 281 -3.73 24.27 0.36
N VAL A 282 -3.15 23.43 1.21
CA VAL A 282 -3.87 22.68 2.25
C VAL A 282 -4.31 23.70 3.31
N SER A 283 -5.45 24.35 3.10
CA SER A 283 -5.96 25.37 4.02
C SER A 283 -6.60 24.76 5.26
N GLU A 284 -6.35 25.38 6.41
CA GLU A 284 -6.73 25.03 7.78
C GLU A 284 -8.24 24.93 8.04
N ILE A 285 -8.90 23.89 7.51
CA ILE A 285 -10.21 23.41 7.98
C ILE A 285 -10.06 21.91 8.30
N ALA A 286 -9.26 21.61 9.31
CA ALA A 286 -9.24 20.31 9.98
C ALA A 286 -8.52 20.48 11.32
N ASN A 287 -9.22 20.99 12.33
CA ASN A 287 -8.76 20.88 13.70
C ASN A 287 -9.89 20.28 14.54
N GLU A 288 -10.08 18.98 14.36
CA GLU A 288 -10.35 17.97 15.40
C GLU A 288 -10.47 16.59 14.71
N SER A 289 -9.35 16.09 14.16
CA SER A 289 -9.11 14.66 13.92
C SER A 289 -7.63 14.48 13.58
N ALA A 290 -7.05 13.38 14.06
CA ALA A 290 -5.63 13.07 13.92
C ALA A 290 -5.13 13.22 12.47
N SER A 291 -3.88 13.69 12.34
CA SER A 291 -3.07 13.64 11.11
C SER A 291 -3.26 12.31 10.36
N CYS A 292 -4.14 12.31 9.36
CA CYS A 292 -4.40 11.16 8.50
C CYS A 292 -3.26 11.00 7.48
N LYS A 293 -2.25 10.20 7.80
CA LYS A 293 -1.31 9.72 6.79
C LYS A 293 -2.02 8.68 5.94
N MET A 294 -2.09 8.85 4.62
CA MET A 294 -2.80 7.90 3.76
C MET A 294 -2.14 6.51 3.82
N SER A 295 -2.96 5.49 4.06
CA SER A 295 -2.55 4.07 4.08
C SER A 295 -2.59 3.46 2.68
N ILE A 296 -1.90 2.33 2.48
CA ILE A 296 -2.10 1.49 1.29
C ILE A 296 -3.40 0.69 1.37
N THR A 297 -3.97 0.60 2.57
CA THR A 297 -5.25 -0.04 2.83
C THR A 297 -6.39 0.68 2.12
N ARG A 298 -7.33 -0.10 1.59
CA ARG A 298 -8.66 0.37 1.20
C ARG A 298 -9.71 -0.32 2.03
N SER A 299 -10.73 0.41 2.46
CA SER A 299 -11.92 -0.13 3.11
C SER A 299 -13.13 0.10 2.22
N ASN A 300 -13.80 -0.98 1.81
CA ASN A 300 -14.91 -0.94 0.85
C ASN A 300 -14.55 -0.12 -0.41
N GLY A 301 -13.35 -0.33 -0.95
CA GLY A 301 -12.79 0.44 -2.08
C GLY A 301 -12.36 1.89 -1.78
N LYS A 302 -12.65 2.41 -0.59
CA LYS A 302 -12.33 3.79 -0.19
C LYS A 302 -10.95 3.90 0.48
N PRO A 303 -10.22 5.01 0.28
CA PRO A 303 -8.96 5.26 0.98
C PRO A 303 -9.15 5.36 2.50
N THR A 304 -8.10 5.02 3.26
CA THR A 304 -8.09 5.04 4.74
C THR A 304 -6.80 5.67 5.28
N CYS A 305 -6.77 6.07 6.55
CA CYS A 305 -5.56 6.57 7.20
C CYS A 305 -4.78 5.44 7.85
N GLU A 306 -3.45 5.51 7.79
CA GLU A 306 -2.55 4.56 8.45
C GLU A 306 -2.79 4.59 9.96
N GLY A 307 -2.98 3.41 10.55
CA GLY A 307 -3.31 3.24 11.96
C GLY A 307 -4.81 3.26 12.26
N ASP A 308 -5.67 3.64 11.31
CA ASP A 308 -7.12 3.62 11.55
C ASP A 308 -7.63 2.19 11.77
N VAL A 309 -8.50 2.04 12.76
CA VAL A 309 -9.30 0.82 12.93
C VAL A 309 -10.52 0.92 12.00
N ILE A 310 -10.42 0.28 10.84
CA ILE A 310 -11.43 0.37 9.77
C ILE A 310 -12.55 -0.66 9.92
N PHE A 311 -12.34 -1.66 10.77
CA PHE A 311 -13.37 -2.59 11.21
C PHE A 311 -13.06 -3.07 12.62
N TYR A 312 -14.08 -3.11 13.47
CA TYR A 312 -13.99 -3.68 14.80
C TYR A 312 -15.34 -4.29 15.17
N GLU A 313 -15.30 -5.53 15.64
CA GLU A 313 -16.43 -6.27 16.21
C GLU A 313 -15.91 -7.02 17.44
N ASP A 314 -16.48 -6.71 18.60
CA ASP A 314 -16.13 -7.30 19.89
C ASP A 314 -17.21 -8.26 20.43
N PHE A 315 -18.27 -8.50 19.62
CA PHE A 315 -19.38 -9.39 19.94
C PHE A 315 -20.01 -9.16 21.33
N SER A 316 -19.90 -7.94 21.85
CA SER A 316 -20.42 -7.57 23.18
C SER A 316 -21.95 -7.51 23.23
N ASN A 317 -22.60 -7.34 22.07
CA ASN A 317 -24.04 -7.33 21.93
C ASN A 317 -24.63 -8.74 22.03
N GLN A 318 -25.81 -8.89 22.64
CA GLN A 318 -26.49 -10.20 22.77
C GLN A 318 -26.85 -10.87 21.43
N THR A 319 -26.79 -10.13 20.32
CA THR A 319 -27.11 -10.61 18.97
C THR A 319 -26.04 -10.19 17.99
N LEU A 320 -25.79 -11.04 16.99
CA LEU A 320 -24.86 -10.74 15.90
C LEU A 320 -25.25 -9.44 15.18
N SER A 321 -24.26 -8.56 14.95
CA SER A 321 -24.49 -7.27 14.31
C SER A 321 -24.92 -7.43 12.84
N LYS A 322 -25.57 -6.39 12.29
CA LYS A 322 -25.95 -6.35 10.87
C LYS A 322 -24.77 -6.30 9.90
N ARG A 323 -23.53 -6.27 10.41
CA ARG A 323 -22.32 -6.36 9.60
C ARG A 323 -22.06 -7.78 9.09
N TRP A 324 -22.68 -8.78 9.70
CA TRP A 324 -22.48 -10.18 9.34
C TRP A 324 -23.73 -10.76 8.68
N SER A 325 -23.50 -11.47 7.57
CA SER A 325 -24.49 -12.27 6.87
C SER A 325 -24.17 -13.75 7.05
N HIS A 326 -25.19 -14.60 7.15
CA HIS A 326 -25.02 -16.05 7.18
C HIS A 326 -24.93 -16.61 5.77
N ILE A 327 -24.02 -17.56 5.58
CA ILE A 327 -24.04 -18.46 4.43
C ILE A 327 -25.07 -19.57 4.75
N VAL A 328 -26.07 -19.71 3.88
CA VAL A 328 -27.08 -20.76 3.96
C VAL A 328 -26.92 -21.65 2.73
N GLN A 329 -26.19 -22.75 2.88
CA GLN A 329 -25.93 -23.68 1.78
C GLN A 329 -25.51 -25.05 2.28
N ILE A 330 -25.79 -26.08 1.49
CA ILE A 330 -25.15 -27.39 1.61
C ILE A 330 -23.75 -27.27 1.01
N ALA A 331 -22.72 -27.58 1.80
CA ALA A 331 -21.34 -27.46 1.34
C ALA A 331 -21.07 -28.38 0.13
N GLY A 332 -20.25 -27.90 -0.79
CA GLY A 332 -20.02 -28.51 -2.09
C GLY A 332 -18.64 -28.14 -2.63
N GLU A 333 -18.44 -28.33 -3.93
CA GLU A 333 -17.16 -27.99 -4.58
C GLU A 333 -16.77 -26.52 -4.33
N PRO A 334 -15.47 -26.23 -4.15
CA PRO A 334 -14.32 -27.12 -4.32
C PRO A 334 -13.87 -27.87 -3.05
N ASP A 335 -14.44 -27.57 -1.89
CA ASP A 335 -13.95 -28.08 -0.58
C ASP A 335 -14.74 -29.29 -0.09
N SER A 336 -15.98 -29.41 -0.59
CA SER A 336 -16.88 -30.56 -0.42
C SER A 336 -17.00 -30.96 1.06
N GLU A 337 -17.06 -29.98 1.97
CA GLU A 337 -17.18 -30.20 3.42
C GLU A 337 -18.46 -30.99 3.75
N PHE A 338 -18.44 -31.77 4.82
CA PHE A 338 -19.56 -32.64 5.18
C PHE A 338 -20.57 -31.90 6.07
N VAL A 339 -20.91 -30.66 5.69
CA VAL A 339 -21.69 -29.72 6.50
C VAL A 339 -22.81 -29.07 5.69
N ILE A 340 -23.95 -28.83 6.35
CA ILE A 340 -24.99 -27.92 5.90
C ILE A 340 -24.89 -26.65 6.74
N PHE A 341 -24.60 -25.51 6.11
CA PHE A 341 -24.58 -24.22 6.78
C PHE A 341 -25.97 -23.62 6.84
N LYS A 342 -26.38 -23.20 8.04
CA LYS A 342 -27.69 -22.61 8.30
C LYS A 342 -27.59 -21.32 9.09
N LYS A 343 -28.61 -20.48 8.92
CA LYS A 343 -28.90 -19.35 9.80
C LYS A 343 -29.81 -19.83 10.93
N ASP A 344 -29.20 -20.34 12.00
CA ASP A 344 -29.91 -20.82 13.19
C ASP A 344 -29.18 -20.40 14.46
N SER A 345 -29.92 -19.91 15.46
CA SER A 345 -29.39 -19.57 16.79
C SER A 345 -28.80 -20.78 17.53
N LEU A 346 -29.12 -22.01 17.10
CA LEU A 346 -28.48 -23.22 17.62
C LEU A 346 -27.01 -23.34 17.19
N HIS A 347 -26.66 -22.80 16.02
CA HIS A 347 -25.33 -22.96 15.41
C HIS A 347 -24.46 -21.72 15.49
N SER A 348 -25.04 -20.53 15.55
CA SER A 348 -24.32 -19.28 15.74
C SER A 348 -25.07 -18.38 16.71
N PHE A 349 -24.44 -18.04 17.82
CA PHE A 349 -25.04 -17.19 18.86
C PHE A 349 -23.95 -16.48 19.64
N ILE A 350 -24.31 -15.42 20.35
CA ILE A 350 -23.40 -14.74 21.26
C ILE A 350 -23.57 -15.34 22.66
N LYS A 351 -22.45 -15.68 23.31
CA LYS A 351 -22.42 -16.14 24.69
C LYS A 351 -21.20 -15.57 25.39
N ASP A 352 -21.40 -14.98 26.57
CA ASP A 352 -20.34 -14.43 27.41
C ASP A 352 -19.44 -13.43 26.65
N GLY A 353 -20.03 -12.61 25.78
CA GLY A 353 -19.32 -11.63 24.95
C GLY A 353 -18.58 -12.19 23.73
N ASN A 354 -18.71 -13.49 23.45
CA ASN A 354 -18.04 -14.15 22.32
C ASN A 354 -19.07 -14.63 21.28
N LEU A 355 -18.69 -14.57 20.00
CA LEU A 355 -19.37 -15.34 18.97
C LEU A 355 -19.04 -16.82 19.15
N ILE A 356 -20.07 -17.63 19.32
CA ILE A 356 -19.97 -19.09 19.38
C ILE A 356 -20.52 -19.68 18.09
N ILE A 357 -19.70 -20.49 17.41
CA ILE A 357 -20.16 -21.35 16.32
C ILE A 357 -20.10 -22.80 16.80
N LYS A 358 -21.24 -23.48 16.76
CA LYS A 358 -21.42 -24.84 17.29
C LYS A 358 -22.03 -25.77 16.23
N PRO A 359 -21.37 -26.88 15.88
CA PRO A 359 -21.91 -27.87 15.00
C PRO A 359 -22.84 -28.82 15.77
N THR A 360 -23.78 -29.42 15.05
CA THR A 360 -24.64 -30.49 15.57
C THR A 360 -24.77 -31.61 14.56
N ILE A 361 -25.02 -32.83 15.03
CA ILE A 361 -25.20 -34.00 14.17
C ILE A 361 -26.68 -34.18 13.87
N LEU A 362 -27.01 -34.37 12.59
CA LEU A 362 -28.37 -34.64 12.15
C LEU A 362 -28.83 -36.05 12.58
N PRO A 363 -30.14 -36.25 12.82
CA PRO A 363 -30.68 -37.58 13.06
C PRO A 363 -30.44 -38.54 11.89
N ASP A 364 -30.14 -39.80 12.20
CA ASP A 364 -29.87 -40.87 11.22
C ASP A 364 -30.92 -40.98 10.09
N GLU A 365 -32.21 -40.82 10.42
CA GLU A 365 -33.29 -40.91 9.44
C GLU A 365 -33.26 -39.75 8.43
N VAL A 366 -32.91 -38.55 8.90
CA VAL A 366 -32.72 -37.38 8.03
C VAL A 366 -31.55 -37.64 7.10
N ILE A 367 -30.41 -38.11 7.63
CA ILE A 367 -29.20 -38.36 6.84
C ILE A 367 -29.45 -39.39 5.72
N LYS A 368 -30.12 -40.49 6.04
CA LYS A 368 -30.32 -41.63 5.11
C LYS A 368 -31.45 -41.45 4.12
N ARG A 369 -32.54 -40.77 4.52
CA ARG A 369 -33.81 -40.76 3.78
C ARG A 369 -34.43 -39.37 3.65
N GLY A 370 -33.83 -38.37 4.29
CA GLY A 370 -34.34 -37.02 4.30
C GLY A 370 -34.21 -36.30 2.96
N LYS A 371 -34.95 -35.21 2.88
CA LYS A 371 -34.86 -34.20 1.83
C LYS A 371 -34.63 -32.86 2.51
N ILE A 372 -33.60 -32.15 2.08
CA ILE A 372 -33.31 -30.79 2.52
C ILE A 372 -33.66 -29.84 1.38
N GLN A 373 -34.43 -28.82 1.72
CA GLN A 373 -34.63 -27.61 0.93
C GLN A 373 -34.30 -26.46 1.87
N LEU A 374 -33.29 -25.66 1.54
CA LEU A 374 -32.85 -24.57 2.41
C LEU A 374 -33.66 -23.30 2.11
N ASP A 375 -34.33 -22.79 3.14
CA ASP A 375 -34.99 -21.49 3.10
C ASP A 375 -33.95 -20.37 3.14
N GLY A 376 -34.05 -19.42 2.21
CA GLY A 376 -33.08 -18.33 2.10
C GLY A 376 -31.68 -18.77 1.67
N CYS A 377 -31.57 -19.86 0.90
CA CYS A 377 -30.29 -20.36 0.39
C CYS A 377 -29.47 -19.25 -0.29
N THR A 378 -28.20 -19.12 0.10
CA THR A 378 -27.25 -18.16 -0.46
C THR A 378 -26.36 -18.77 -1.56
N GLY A 379 -26.42 -20.10 -1.73
CA GLY A 379 -25.73 -20.81 -2.80
C GLY A 379 -26.44 -20.65 -4.16
N LYS A 380 -25.94 -21.37 -5.16
CA LYS A 380 -26.49 -21.35 -6.52
C LYS A 380 -27.88 -21.99 -6.54
N ALA A 381 -28.89 -21.20 -6.91
CA ALA A 381 -30.28 -21.65 -7.01
C ALA A 381 -30.43 -22.87 -7.91
N ASN A 382 -31.35 -23.78 -7.54
CA ASN A 382 -31.64 -25.04 -8.24
C ASN A 382 -30.46 -26.01 -8.34
N THR A 383 -29.50 -25.94 -7.43
CA THR A 383 -28.40 -26.90 -7.32
C THR A 383 -28.42 -27.65 -6.00
N THR A 384 -27.48 -28.59 -5.83
CA THR A 384 -27.28 -29.32 -4.57
C THR A 384 -26.92 -28.41 -3.40
N GLU A 385 -26.43 -27.19 -3.66
CA GLU A 385 -26.15 -26.21 -2.60
C GLU A 385 -27.42 -25.74 -1.88
N CYS A 386 -28.60 -25.82 -2.53
CA CYS A 386 -29.86 -25.35 -1.97
C CYS A 386 -30.89 -26.46 -1.72
N SER A 387 -30.77 -27.58 -2.42
CA SER A 387 -31.68 -28.72 -2.26
C SER A 387 -30.99 -30.04 -2.56
N GLN A 388 -31.13 -31.00 -1.64
CA GLN A 388 -30.61 -32.35 -1.83
C GLN A 388 -31.56 -33.39 -1.24
N ASN A 389 -31.65 -34.54 -1.90
CA ASN A 389 -32.36 -35.71 -1.40
C ASN A 389 -31.33 -36.79 -1.09
N ALA A 390 -31.43 -37.42 0.07
CA ALA A 390 -30.68 -38.64 0.35
C ALA A 390 -31.09 -39.76 -0.62
N ARG A 391 -30.13 -40.52 -1.14
CA ARG A 391 -30.37 -41.64 -2.05
C ARG A 391 -29.35 -42.74 -1.84
N ILE A 392 -29.76 -43.97 -1.53
CA ILE A 392 -28.90 -45.17 -1.41
C ILE A 392 -27.57 -44.87 -0.66
N TYR A 393 -26.49 -44.55 -1.37
CA TYR A 393 -25.17 -44.24 -0.82
C TYR A 393 -24.80 -42.73 -0.83
N LEU A 394 -25.58 -41.90 -1.51
CA LEU A 394 -25.52 -40.43 -1.48
C LEU A 394 -26.39 -39.91 -0.33
N VAL A 395 -25.90 -40.09 0.89
CA VAL A 395 -26.55 -39.54 2.09
C VAL A 395 -26.42 -38.02 2.15
N LEU A 396 -27.28 -37.36 2.93
CA LEU A 396 -27.09 -35.95 3.25
C LEU A 396 -25.86 -35.76 4.16
N PRO A 397 -25.20 -34.60 4.14
CA PRO A 397 -24.14 -34.31 5.10
C PRO A 397 -24.64 -34.49 6.53
N ALA A 398 -23.80 -35.07 7.39
CA ALA A 398 -24.22 -35.46 8.74
C ALA A 398 -24.25 -34.29 9.73
N VAL A 399 -23.63 -33.17 9.38
CA VAL A 399 -23.37 -32.06 10.31
C VAL A 399 -24.10 -30.81 9.85
N GLU A 400 -24.77 -30.14 10.78
CA GLU A 400 -25.24 -28.76 10.62
C GLU A 400 -24.34 -27.82 11.41
N SER A 401 -24.05 -26.65 10.84
CA SER A 401 -23.20 -25.64 11.47
C SER A 401 -23.56 -24.26 10.92
N ALA A 402 -22.78 -23.24 11.29
CA ALA A 402 -22.90 -21.90 10.76
C ALA A 402 -21.59 -21.40 10.15
N ARG A 403 -21.73 -20.52 9.17
CA ARG A 403 -20.64 -19.74 8.57
C ARG A 403 -21.19 -18.35 8.27
N ILE A 404 -20.48 -17.32 8.72
CA ILE A 404 -20.86 -15.92 8.55
C ILE A 404 -19.77 -15.17 7.79
N HIS A 405 -20.16 -14.09 7.12
CA HIS A 405 -19.25 -13.27 6.34
C HIS A 405 -19.62 -11.79 6.35
N THR A 406 -18.65 -10.96 5.94
CA THR A 406 -18.80 -9.49 5.83
C THR A 406 -18.97 -8.97 4.41
N ARG A 407 -18.96 -9.85 3.38
CA ARG A 407 -18.98 -9.48 1.94
C ARG A 407 -19.84 -8.27 1.55
N ASP A 408 -21.06 -8.18 2.06
CA ASP A 408 -22.05 -7.15 1.68
C ASP A 408 -21.88 -5.83 2.45
N THR A 409 -21.07 -5.81 3.51
CA THR A 409 -21.00 -4.70 4.48
C THR A 409 -19.57 -4.17 4.65
N PHE A 410 -18.58 -5.05 4.57
CA PHE A 410 -17.19 -4.75 4.77
C PHE A 410 -16.28 -5.65 3.93
N SER A 411 -15.45 -5.01 3.12
CA SER A 411 -14.27 -5.57 2.49
C SER A 411 -13.08 -4.65 2.71
N PHE A 412 -11.88 -5.18 2.59
CA PHE A 412 -10.67 -4.40 2.60
C PHE A 412 -9.61 -5.01 1.68
N ARG A 413 -8.73 -4.15 1.17
CA ARG A 413 -7.53 -4.56 0.45
C ARG A 413 -6.32 -4.01 1.19
N PHE A 414 -5.40 -4.90 1.54
CA PHE A 414 -4.22 -4.61 2.37
C PHE A 414 -4.57 -4.11 3.78
N GLY A 415 -3.74 -4.39 4.76
CA GLY A 415 -4.01 -4.06 6.15
C GLY A 415 -3.51 -5.12 7.11
N ARG A 416 -3.78 -4.90 8.39
CA ARG A 416 -3.63 -5.88 9.44
C ARG A 416 -5.01 -6.34 9.89
N ILE A 417 -5.29 -7.64 9.82
CA ILE A 417 -6.45 -8.24 10.51
C ILE A 417 -5.96 -9.01 11.73
N ASP A 418 -6.65 -8.84 12.84
CA ASP A 418 -6.48 -9.58 14.08
C ASP A 418 -7.79 -10.29 14.42
N ILE A 419 -7.75 -11.61 14.59
CA ILE A 419 -8.88 -12.42 15.05
C ILE A 419 -8.45 -13.11 16.34
N ARG A 420 -9.07 -12.72 17.47
CA ARG A 420 -8.85 -13.42 18.74
C ARG A 420 -9.89 -14.53 18.89
N ALA A 421 -9.43 -15.77 18.88
CA ALA A 421 -10.32 -16.93 18.89
C ALA A 421 -9.73 -18.12 19.66
N LYS A 422 -10.61 -18.98 20.15
CA LYS A 422 -10.29 -20.33 20.64
C LYS A 422 -10.80 -21.33 19.61
N LEU A 423 -9.88 -22.10 19.02
CA LEU A 423 -10.19 -23.01 17.92
C LEU A 423 -10.99 -24.24 18.40
N PRO A 424 -11.70 -24.96 17.53
CA PRO A 424 -12.54 -26.10 17.93
C PRO A 424 -11.70 -27.30 18.37
N LYS A 425 -12.25 -28.07 19.32
CA LYS A 425 -11.75 -29.40 19.70
C LYS A 425 -12.77 -30.47 19.32
N GLY A 426 -12.31 -31.54 18.69
CA GLY A 426 -13.14 -32.65 18.25
C GLY A 426 -12.68 -33.18 16.90
N ASP A 427 -12.72 -34.50 16.76
CA ASP A 427 -12.23 -35.16 15.56
C ASP A 427 -12.94 -34.66 14.31
N TRP A 428 -12.14 -34.38 13.27
CA TRP A 428 -12.59 -33.95 11.95
C TRP A 428 -13.20 -32.53 11.90
N LEU A 429 -13.16 -31.76 12.98
CA LEU A 429 -13.56 -30.35 12.98
C LEU A 429 -12.47 -29.45 12.41
N VAL A 430 -12.86 -28.41 11.69
CA VAL A 430 -11.95 -27.42 11.10
C VAL A 430 -12.57 -26.03 11.20
N PRO A 431 -11.92 -25.05 11.84
CA PRO A 431 -12.39 -23.67 11.85
C PRO A 431 -12.20 -23.03 10.47
N ASP A 432 -13.16 -22.20 10.08
CA ASP A 432 -13.13 -21.41 8.86
C ASP A 432 -12.77 -19.97 9.18
N LEU A 433 -11.48 -19.64 9.33
CA LEU A 433 -11.01 -18.26 9.52
C LEU A 433 -10.30 -17.80 8.25
N TRP A 434 -11.09 -17.30 7.30
CA TRP A 434 -10.62 -16.99 5.95
C TRP A 434 -10.86 -15.54 5.57
N LEU A 435 -9.96 -15.01 4.74
CA LEU A 435 -10.28 -13.90 3.85
C LEU A 435 -10.56 -14.45 2.45
N LEU A 436 -11.65 -13.99 1.82
CA LEU A 436 -12.07 -14.39 0.47
C LEU A 436 -12.25 -13.16 -0.41
N SER A 437 -11.91 -13.25 -1.70
CA SER A 437 -12.11 -12.16 -2.66
C SER A 437 -13.60 -11.80 -2.79
N LYS A 438 -13.93 -10.51 -2.68
CA LYS A 438 -15.30 -9.98 -2.77
C LYS A 438 -15.88 -10.14 -4.16
N ASP A 439 -15.09 -9.76 -5.16
CA ASP A 439 -15.52 -9.60 -6.55
C ASP A 439 -15.02 -10.72 -7.46
N GLN A 440 -14.23 -11.66 -6.92
CA GLN A 440 -13.69 -12.81 -7.65
C GLN A 440 -13.00 -12.40 -8.97
N VAL A 441 -12.14 -11.37 -8.90
CA VAL A 441 -11.49 -10.71 -10.05
C VAL A 441 -10.79 -11.69 -11.00
N TYR A 442 -10.18 -12.74 -10.46
CA TYR A 442 -9.42 -13.73 -11.22
C TYR A 442 -10.23 -15.00 -11.52
N GLY A 443 -11.53 -15.00 -11.23
CA GLY A 443 -12.42 -16.14 -11.41
C GLY A 443 -12.85 -16.79 -10.09
N PRO A 444 -13.66 -17.86 -10.17
CA PRO A 444 -14.33 -18.42 -9.01
C PRO A 444 -13.36 -19.11 -8.05
N TYR A 445 -13.80 -19.26 -6.80
CA TYR A 445 -13.11 -20.04 -5.77
C TYR A 445 -11.63 -19.66 -5.60
N TYR A 446 -10.73 -20.62 -5.73
CA TYR A 446 -9.29 -20.48 -5.57
C TYR A 446 -8.62 -19.65 -6.66
N SER A 447 -9.28 -19.42 -7.80
CA SER A 447 -8.70 -18.57 -8.84
C SER A 447 -8.51 -17.15 -8.33
N SER A 448 -9.39 -16.68 -7.45
CA SER A 448 -9.26 -15.39 -6.76
C SER A 448 -8.64 -15.47 -5.36
N GLY A 449 -8.06 -16.63 -5.02
CA GLY A 449 -7.29 -16.82 -3.79
C GLY A 449 -8.10 -16.87 -2.50
N ARG A 450 -7.51 -17.51 -1.50
CA ARG A 450 -7.98 -17.56 -0.11
C ARG A 450 -6.80 -17.32 0.83
N ILE A 451 -6.95 -16.41 1.79
CA ILE A 451 -5.98 -16.23 2.87
C ILE A 451 -6.50 -16.95 4.11
N ARG A 452 -5.73 -17.91 4.61
CA ARG A 452 -5.95 -18.68 5.84
C ARG A 452 -5.38 -17.90 7.02
N VAL A 453 -6.24 -17.21 7.78
CA VAL A 453 -5.80 -16.45 8.97
C VAL A 453 -5.28 -17.42 10.03
N ALA A 454 -6.03 -18.50 10.30
CA ALA A 454 -5.64 -19.56 11.22
C ALA A 454 -6.49 -20.81 11.00
N MET A 455 -5.85 -21.98 11.05
CA MET A 455 -6.54 -23.27 11.02
C MET A 455 -5.77 -24.31 11.81
N ALA A 456 -6.38 -24.89 12.84
CA ALA A 456 -5.91 -26.14 13.45
C ALA A 456 -7.05 -27.16 13.38
N ARG A 457 -6.73 -28.40 13.05
CA ARG A 457 -7.74 -29.48 12.98
C ARG A 457 -8.10 -29.87 14.41
N GLY A 458 -9.37 -30.11 14.71
CA GLY A 458 -9.82 -30.37 16.09
C GLY A 458 -9.36 -31.72 16.67
N ASN A 459 -8.76 -32.59 15.86
CA ASN A 459 -8.26 -33.91 16.26
C ASN A 459 -7.10 -33.80 17.27
N GLU A 460 -7.15 -34.58 18.35
CA GLU A 460 -6.10 -34.59 19.38
C GLU A 460 -4.80 -35.25 18.88
N ASN A 461 -4.90 -36.33 18.10
CA ASN A 461 -3.78 -37.17 17.69
C ASN A 461 -3.82 -37.48 16.20
N LEU A 462 -3.63 -36.45 15.36
CA LEU A 462 -3.70 -36.58 13.90
C LEU A 462 -2.31 -36.52 13.26
N LEU A 463 -1.88 -37.63 12.67
CA LEU A 463 -0.56 -37.78 12.08
C LEU A 463 -0.65 -38.03 10.59
N SER A 464 0.13 -37.27 9.82
CA SER A 464 0.40 -37.53 8.42
C SER A 464 1.77 -38.19 8.26
N LYS A 465 2.15 -38.50 7.02
CA LYS A 465 3.52 -38.96 6.72
C LYS A 465 4.57 -37.87 6.94
N ASP A 466 4.15 -36.61 6.83
CA ASP A 466 5.04 -35.44 6.82
C ASP A 466 5.13 -34.77 8.20
N GLY A 467 4.33 -35.24 9.17
CA GLY A 467 4.35 -34.74 10.54
C GLY A 467 2.97 -34.65 11.18
N ASP A 468 2.94 -34.00 12.34
CA ASP A 468 1.74 -33.74 13.13
C ASP A 468 0.81 -32.74 12.43
N LEU A 469 -0.47 -33.09 12.34
CA LEU A 469 -1.57 -32.27 11.84
C LEU A 469 -2.69 -32.10 12.88
N SER A 470 -2.43 -32.45 14.14
CA SER A 470 -3.40 -32.36 15.24
C SER A 470 -3.80 -30.92 15.57
N CYS A 471 -4.63 -30.78 16.59
CA CYS A 471 -5.00 -29.51 17.23
C CYS A 471 -3.80 -28.65 17.67
N ARG A 472 -2.58 -29.21 17.71
CA ARG A 472 -1.33 -28.54 18.05
C ARG A 472 -0.63 -27.94 16.84
N ALA A 473 -1.01 -28.34 15.63
CA ALA A 473 -0.43 -27.87 14.37
C ALA A 473 -1.30 -26.78 13.76
N LEU A 474 -0.95 -25.52 14.04
CA LEU A 474 -1.60 -24.35 13.44
C LEU A 474 -1.06 -24.13 12.03
N GLU A 475 -1.96 -24.21 11.07
CA GLU A 475 -1.69 -23.96 9.67
C GLU A 475 -2.17 -22.56 9.26
N ILE A 476 -1.25 -21.80 8.68
CA ILE A 476 -1.45 -20.43 8.20
C ILE A 476 -0.97 -20.34 6.75
N GLY A 477 -1.56 -19.42 5.98
CA GLY A 477 -1.01 -19.09 4.67
C GLY A 477 -2.04 -18.78 3.61
N VAL A 478 -1.70 -19.12 2.37
CA VAL A 478 -2.50 -18.76 1.20
C VAL A 478 -2.73 -19.96 0.29
N ALA A 479 -3.91 -19.99 -0.32
CA ALA A 479 -4.29 -21.00 -1.30
C ALA A 479 -4.78 -20.32 -2.58
N MET A 480 -4.33 -20.81 -3.72
CA MET A 480 -4.74 -20.32 -5.04
C MET A 480 -4.67 -21.43 -6.07
N GLY A 481 -5.42 -21.31 -7.16
CA GLY A 481 -5.44 -22.34 -8.19
C GLY A 481 -6.62 -22.23 -9.13
N VAL A 482 -6.53 -22.93 -10.26
CA VAL A 482 -7.60 -23.00 -11.26
C VAL A 482 -8.17 -24.41 -11.25
N ASP A 483 -9.50 -24.51 -11.22
CA ASP A 483 -10.23 -25.78 -11.17
C ASP A 483 -9.73 -26.70 -10.04
N GLU A 484 -9.30 -27.92 -10.39
CA GLU A 484 -8.80 -28.90 -9.42
C GLU A 484 -7.33 -28.65 -9.02
N ASN A 485 -6.57 -27.86 -9.79
CA ASN A 485 -5.16 -27.59 -9.54
C ASN A 485 -4.98 -26.45 -8.53
N VAL A 486 -5.39 -26.71 -7.29
CA VAL A 486 -5.21 -25.83 -6.15
C VAL A 486 -3.86 -26.11 -5.50
N ARG A 487 -3.09 -25.06 -5.24
CA ARG A 487 -1.84 -25.12 -4.52
C ARG A 487 -1.88 -24.17 -3.35
N GLU A 488 -1.22 -24.60 -2.28
CA GLU A 488 -1.12 -23.83 -1.06
C GLU A 488 0.34 -23.49 -0.78
N ARG A 489 0.58 -22.30 -0.25
CA ARG A 489 1.83 -21.92 0.38
C ARG A 489 1.51 -21.66 1.83
N THR A 490 1.81 -22.64 2.66
CA THR A 490 1.44 -22.64 4.06
C THR A 490 2.67 -22.82 4.94
N SER A 491 2.50 -22.53 6.22
CA SER A 491 3.45 -22.86 7.27
C SER A 491 2.70 -23.44 8.45
N ILE A 492 3.35 -24.35 9.16
CA ILE A 492 2.80 -25.00 10.34
C ILE A 492 3.58 -24.48 11.56
N ILE A 493 2.85 -23.93 12.52
CA ILE A 493 3.35 -23.53 13.83
C ILE A 493 2.85 -24.57 14.84
N THR A 494 3.77 -25.24 15.53
CA THR A 494 3.43 -26.27 16.51
C THR A 494 3.44 -25.70 17.92
N ASN A 495 2.54 -26.19 18.77
CA ASN A 495 2.47 -25.88 20.19
C ASN A 495 2.44 -27.17 21.04
N SER A 496 2.79 -27.09 22.33
CA SER A 496 2.70 -28.24 23.24
C SER A 496 1.25 -28.61 23.56
N GLU A 497 0.40 -27.59 23.71
CA GLU A 497 -1.04 -27.73 23.93
C GLU A 497 -1.83 -27.47 22.65
N CYS A 498 -3.06 -27.98 22.57
CA CYS A 498 -3.94 -27.68 21.45
C CYS A 498 -4.22 -26.17 21.37
N TRP A 499 -4.31 -25.62 20.16
CA TRP A 499 -4.79 -24.25 19.89
C TRP A 499 -6.28 -24.04 20.25
N SER A 500 -6.96 -25.09 20.69
CA SER A 500 -8.31 -25.08 21.24
C SER A 500 -8.37 -24.92 22.77
N SER A 501 -7.22 -24.91 23.45
CA SER A 501 -7.15 -24.88 24.92
C SER A 501 -7.44 -23.49 25.48
N GLU A 502 -6.96 -22.44 24.81
CA GLU A 502 -7.10 -21.05 25.22
C GLU A 502 -7.34 -20.14 24.01
N PHE A 503 -7.68 -18.87 24.26
CA PHE A 503 -7.81 -17.87 23.22
C PHE A 503 -6.44 -17.39 22.76
N HIS A 504 -6.26 -17.30 21.44
CA HIS A 504 -5.07 -16.75 20.81
C HIS A 504 -5.46 -15.65 19.82
N GLU A 505 -4.57 -14.67 19.63
CA GLU A 505 -4.71 -13.63 18.61
C GLU A 505 -3.99 -14.08 17.33
N TYR A 506 -4.76 -14.32 16.26
CA TYR A 506 -4.24 -14.68 14.95
C TYR A 506 -4.24 -13.46 14.03
N SER A 507 -3.06 -13.04 13.60
CA SER A 507 -2.89 -11.82 12.81
C SER A 507 -2.41 -12.12 11.39
N VAL A 508 -2.92 -11.37 10.41
CA VAL A 508 -2.35 -11.29 9.07
C VAL A 508 -2.00 -9.85 8.76
N ILE A 509 -0.76 -9.59 8.40
CA ILE A 509 -0.28 -8.32 7.83
C ILE A 509 -0.09 -8.53 6.33
N TRP A 510 -0.90 -7.84 5.54
CA TRP A 510 -0.99 -8.02 4.09
C TRP A 510 -0.80 -6.68 3.39
N SER A 511 0.17 -6.60 2.49
CA SER A 511 0.46 -5.44 1.64
C SER A 511 0.61 -5.87 0.19
N HIS A 512 0.90 -4.94 -0.72
CA HIS A 512 1.13 -5.21 -2.15
C HIS A 512 2.34 -6.11 -2.46
N ASN A 513 3.20 -6.42 -1.48
CA ASN A 513 4.42 -7.20 -1.67
C ASN A 513 4.75 -8.17 -0.51
N ASN A 514 3.85 -8.29 0.47
CA ASN A 514 4.07 -9.10 1.65
C ASN A 514 2.75 -9.68 2.16
N ILE A 515 2.78 -10.94 2.57
CA ILE A 515 1.77 -11.56 3.43
C ILE A 515 2.53 -12.22 4.59
N SER A 516 2.33 -11.69 5.77
CA SER A 516 2.94 -12.16 7.01
C SER A 516 1.88 -12.51 8.04
N PHE A 517 2.16 -13.52 8.84
CA PHE A 517 1.25 -14.04 9.86
C PHE A 517 1.91 -13.93 11.23
N LEU A 518 1.13 -13.65 12.26
CA LEU A 518 1.59 -13.64 13.64
C LEU A 518 0.58 -14.39 14.51
N VAL A 519 1.07 -14.90 15.63
CA VAL A 519 0.24 -15.51 16.67
C VAL A 519 0.64 -14.89 18.00
N ASP A 520 -0.31 -14.31 18.71
CA ASP A 520 -0.12 -13.61 19.99
C ASP A 520 0.93 -12.49 19.92
N GLY A 521 1.01 -11.82 18.77
CA GLY A 521 2.02 -10.78 18.49
C GLY A 521 3.44 -11.30 18.26
N GLU A 522 3.65 -12.61 18.35
CA GLU A 522 4.93 -13.30 18.15
C GLU A 522 4.91 -14.17 16.88
N ASN A 523 6.00 -14.90 16.63
CA ASN A 523 6.11 -15.91 15.56
C ASN A 523 5.79 -15.39 14.15
N ALA A 524 6.36 -14.22 13.79
CA ALA A 524 6.16 -13.63 12.47
C ALA A 524 6.64 -14.57 11.33
N VAL A 525 5.71 -15.15 10.60
CA VAL A 525 5.97 -15.98 9.41
C VAL A 525 5.63 -15.19 8.16
N THR A 526 6.66 -14.79 7.41
CA THR A 526 6.51 -14.12 6.11
C THR A 526 6.54 -15.13 4.98
N LEU A 527 5.41 -15.31 4.28
CA LEU A 527 5.32 -16.26 3.17
C LEU A 527 5.85 -15.71 1.85
N ILE A 528 5.77 -14.39 1.66
CA ILE A 528 6.16 -13.70 0.42
C ILE A 528 7.05 -12.53 0.81
N LYS A 529 8.28 -12.50 0.28
CA LYS A 529 9.22 -11.40 0.48
C LYS A 529 9.38 -10.58 -0.80
N PRO A 530 9.66 -9.27 -0.69
CA PRO A 530 9.97 -8.44 -1.86
C PRO A 530 11.12 -9.04 -2.69
N GLY A 531 10.95 -9.06 -4.00
CA GLY A 531 11.98 -9.52 -4.95
C GLY A 531 12.05 -11.04 -5.19
N GLN A 532 11.09 -11.84 -4.69
CA GLN A 532 11.03 -13.28 -4.95
C GLN A 532 10.35 -13.67 -6.28
N GLY A 533 9.91 -12.70 -7.08
CA GLY A 533 9.12 -12.92 -8.29
C GLY A 533 7.62 -13.02 -7.98
N ARG A 534 6.82 -13.39 -8.98
CA ARG A 534 5.36 -13.48 -8.82
C ARG A 534 4.99 -14.65 -7.93
N LEU A 535 3.96 -14.47 -7.11
CA LEU A 535 3.48 -15.48 -6.18
C LEU A 535 3.10 -16.79 -6.89
N SER A 536 2.45 -16.70 -8.05
CA SER A 536 2.10 -17.88 -8.84
C SER A 536 3.32 -18.74 -9.20
N GLU A 537 4.44 -18.10 -9.55
CA GLU A 537 5.71 -18.77 -9.86
C GLU A 537 6.36 -19.35 -8.60
N VAL A 538 6.32 -18.58 -7.51
CA VAL A 538 6.86 -18.97 -6.19
C VAL A 538 6.11 -20.17 -5.59
N ILE A 539 4.82 -20.33 -5.90
CA ILE A 539 3.99 -21.50 -5.55
C ILE A 539 4.17 -22.67 -6.55
N GLY A 540 4.86 -22.43 -7.66
CA GLY A 540 5.27 -23.44 -8.63
C GLY A 540 4.25 -23.72 -9.72
N PHE A 541 3.35 -22.78 -10.04
CA PHE A 541 2.49 -22.91 -11.22
C PHE A 541 3.31 -22.80 -12.51
N SER A 542 2.90 -23.53 -13.55
CA SER A 542 3.48 -23.39 -14.89
C SER A 542 3.10 -22.03 -15.50
N ASN A 543 3.83 -21.62 -16.54
CA ASN A 543 3.60 -20.34 -17.20
C ASN A 543 2.17 -20.22 -17.78
N ASP A 544 1.62 -21.31 -18.34
CA ASP A 544 0.27 -21.29 -18.94
C ASP A 544 -0.83 -21.04 -17.90
N ILE A 545 -0.70 -21.61 -16.70
CA ILE A 545 -1.67 -21.39 -15.61
C ILE A 545 -1.44 -20.02 -14.96
N SER A 546 -0.18 -19.61 -14.84
CA SER A 546 0.20 -18.31 -14.29
C SER A 546 -0.30 -17.13 -15.12
N ALA A 547 -0.62 -17.33 -16.41
CA ALA A 547 -1.15 -16.31 -17.29
C ALA A 547 -2.41 -15.63 -16.72
N LEU A 548 -3.27 -16.36 -16.00
CA LEU A 548 -4.46 -15.81 -15.34
C LEU A 548 -4.13 -14.70 -14.34
N TRP A 549 -3.07 -14.87 -13.55
CA TRP A 549 -2.64 -13.90 -12.53
C TRP A 549 -1.62 -12.88 -13.05
N SER A 550 -1.08 -13.10 -14.25
CA SER A 550 -0.08 -12.21 -14.86
C SER A 550 -0.59 -10.78 -15.11
N VAL A 551 -1.91 -10.60 -15.20
CA VAL A 551 -2.57 -9.29 -15.36
C VAL A 551 -2.59 -8.46 -14.08
N GLY A 552 -2.33 -9.09 -12.93
CA GLY A 552 -2.28 -8.46 -11.62
C GLY A 552 -0.87 -8.10 -11.16
N SER A 553 -0.77 -7.72 -9.89
CA SER A 553 0.48 -7.46 -9.18
C SER A 553 1.27 -8.75 -8.89
N ASP A 554 2.45 -8.61 -8.28
CA ASP A 554 3.31 -9.75 -7.93
C ASP A 554 2.66 -10.70 -6.91
N ILE A 555 1.66 -10.26 -6.16
CA ILE A 555 0.93 -11.09 -5.20
C ILE A 555 -0.46 -11.51 -5.68
N ALA A 556 -0.80 -11.25 -6.95
CA ALA A 556 -2.06 -11.73 -7.51
C ALA A 556 -2.26 -13.23 -7.24
N PRO A 557 -3.46 -13.66 -6.80
CA PRO A 557 -4.73 -12.91 -6.80
C PRO A 557 -5.03 -12.08 -5.53
N PHE A 558 -4.06 -11.92 -4.62
CA PHE A 558 -4.23 -11.24 -3.33
C PHE A 558 -4.02 -9.73 -3.44
N ASP A 559 -4.52 -9.10 -4.49
CA ASP A 559 -4.40 -7.66 -4.77
C ASP A 559 -5.75 -7.00 -5.10
N SER A 560 -6.84 -7.67 -4.73
CA SER A 560 -8.22 -7.20 -4.79
C SER A 560 -8.81 -7.01 -3.39
N ASP A 561 -10.07 -6.56 -3.30
CA ASP A 561 -10.80 -6.46 -2.04
C ASP A 561 -11.18 -7.85 -1.51
N PHE A 562 -10.89 -8.10 -0.23
CA PHE A 562 -11.24 -9.33 0.46
C PHE A 562 -12.21 -9.05 1.61
N TYR A 563 -13.11 -10.00 1.88
CA TYR A 563 -14.01 -9.96 3.03
C TYR A 563 -13.69 -11.09 4.02
N ILE A 564 -14.13 -10.90 5.26
CA ILE A 564 -13.88 -11.82 6.38
C ILE A 564 -14.95 -12.90 6.40
N THR A 565 -14.54 -14.16 6.58
CA THR A 565 -15.41 -15.32 6.78
C THR A 565 -15.03 -16.02 8.08
N ILE A 566 -16.03 -16.34 8.90
CA ILE A 566 -15.90 -17.08 10.16
C ILE A 566 -16.90 -18.23 10.16
N GLY A 567 -16.46 -19.46 10.40
CA GLY A 567 -17.33 -20.63 10.38
C GLY A 567 -16.70 -21.84 11.04
N LEU A 568 -17.46 -22.93 11.11
CA LEU A 568 -16.95 -24.21 11.60
C LEU A 568 -17.43 -25.34 10.70
N SER A 569 -16.46 -26.05 10.12
CA SER A 569 -16.68 -27.15 9.20
C SER A 569 -16.33 -28.51 9.84
N ALA A 570 -16.78 -29.58 9.19
CA ALA A 570 -16.45 -30.95 9.55
C ALA A 570 -16.13 -31.78 8.29
N GLY A 571 -15.09 -32.61 8.37
CA GLY A 571 -14.66 -33.48 7.28
C GLY A 571 -14.27 -32.71 6.00
N GLY A 572 -14.68 -33.23 4.85
CA GLY A 572 -14.38 -32.66 3.53
C GLY A 572 -13.21 -33.32 2.78
N VAL A 573 -12.87 -32.78 1.62
CA VAL A 573 -11.89 -33.39 0.70
C VAL A 573 -10.55 -32.67 0.63
N ARG A 574 -10.43 -31.49 1.24
CA ARG A 574 -9.17 -30.70 1.21
C ARG A 574 -8.41 -30.71 2.52
N ASN A 575 -9.11 -30.47 3.63
CA ASN A 575 -8.46 -30.25 4.92
C ASN A 575 -7.80 -31.52 5.48
N PHE A 576 -8.23 -32.71 5.03
CA PHE A 576 -7.74 -33.99 5.52
C PHE A 576 -7.11 -34.79 4.36
N PRO A 577 -5.77 -34.89 4.29
CA PRO A 577 -5.11 -35.72 3.28
C PRO A 577 -5.55 -37.19 3.37
N ASP A 578 -5.39 -37.94 2.27
CA ASP A 578 -5.64 -39.38 2.29
C ASP A 578 -4.55 -40.12 3.08
N ASN A 579 -4.93 -41.22 3.73
CA ASN A 579 -4.05 -42.08 4.54
C ASN A 579 -3.49 -41.44 5.82
N ILE A 580 -4.07 -40.35 6.30
CA ILE A 580 -3.76 -39.81 7.64
C ILE A 580 -4.29 -40.73 8.74
N ASN A 581 -3.58 -40.77 9.86
CA ASN A 581 -3.90 -41.59 11.02
C ASN A 581 -4.39 -40.69 12.16
N ASN A 582 -5.55 -41.00 12.74
CA ASN A 582 -6.10 -40.36 13.92
C ASN A 582 -6.17 -41.39 15.06
N ALA A 583 -5.33 -41.21 16.10
CA ALA A 583 -5.29 -42.08 17.27
C ALA A 583 -5.21 -43.60 16.92
N GLY A 584 -4.35 -43.97 15.97
CA GLY A 584 -4.17 -45.35 15.52
C GLY A 584 -5.14 -45.80 14.42
N ARG A 585 -6.14 -44.99 14.06
CA ARG A 585 -7.15 -45.31 13.04
C ARG A 585 -6.92 -44.50 11.76
N LEU A 586 -7.04 -45.13 10.60
CA LEU A 586 -6.97 -44.38 9.33
C LEU A 586 -8.24 -43.54 9.11
N LYS A 587 -8.09 -42.39 8.43
CA LYS A 587 -9.22 -41.59 7.95
C LYS A 587 -10.27 -42.48 7.25
N PRO A 588 -11.57 -42.38 7.61
CA PRO A 588 -12.57 -43.34 7.15
C PRO A 588 -12.99 -43.17 5.68
N TRP A 589 -12.72 -42.02 5.06
CA TRP A 589 -13.00 -41.77 3.64
C TRP A 589 -11.72 -41.52 2.83
N LYS A 590 -11.82 -41.61 1.50
CA LYS A 590 -10.87 -41.06 0.53
C LYS A 590 -11.41 -39.79 -0.10
N ASN A 591 -10.55 -38.84 -0.43
CA ASN A 591 -10.98 -37.55 -0.98
C ASN A 591 -11.68 -37.69 -2.35
N SER A 592 -11.27 -38.67 -3.16
CA SER A 592 -11.84 -38.93 -4.48
C SER A 592 -13.09 -39.82 -4.50
N GLU A 593 -13.52 -40.38 -3.36
CA GLU A 593 -14.60 -41.37 -3.37
C GLU A 593 -16.00 -40.76 -3.27
N VAL A 594 -16.95 -41.37 -3.99
CA VAL A 594 -18.36 -40.95 -4.01
C VAL A 594 -19.05 -41.18 -2.67
N LYS A 595 -18.65 -42.23 -1.93
CA LYS A 595 -19.26 -42.63 -0.64
C LYS A 595 -18.68 -41.90 0.58
N ARG A 596 -17.89 -40.85 0.38
CA ARG A 596 -17.15 -40.16 1.45
C ARG A 596 -18.03 -39.68 2.61
N ASN A 597 -19.16 -39.04 2.32
CA ASN A 597 -20.13 -38.60 3.32
C ASN A 597 -20.72 -39.77 4.11
N LEU A 598 -21.06 -40.87 3.43
CA LEU A 598 -21.59 -42.08 4.08
C LEU A 598 -20.56 -42.67 5.04
N LYS A 599 -19.30 -42.82 4.61
CA LYS A 599 -18.24 -43.39 5.45
C LYS A 599 -17.88 -42.51 6.64
N PHE A 600 -17.84 -41.19 6.45
CA PHE A 600 -17.69 -40.24 7.54
C PHE A 600 -18.78 -40.42 8.59
N TRP A 601 -20.04 -40.50 8.16
CA TRP A 601 -21.18 -40.73 9.05
C TRP A 601 -21.16 -42.12 9.71
N GLU A 602 -20.81 -43.20 8.99
CA GLU A 602 -20.72 -44.56 9.55
C GLU A 602 -19.63 -44.71 10.62
N ASP A 603 -18.54 -43.94 10.51
CA ASP A 603 -17.45 -43.93 11.48
C ASP A 603 -17.76 -43.07 12.73
N ARG A 604 -18.92 -42.39 12.81
CA ARG A 604 -19.28 -41.49 13.92
C ARG A 604 -19.20 -42.09 15.31
N LYS A 605 -19.42 -43.40 15.43
CA LYS A 605 -19.24 -44.14 16.69
C LYS A 605 -17.83 -44.01 17.30
N PHE A 606 -16.85 -43.54 16.53
CA PHE A 606 -15.48 -43.30 16.99
C PHE A 606 -15.13 -41.82 17.19
N TRP A 607 -15.78 -40.91 16.47
CA TRP A 607 -15.44 -39.48 16.52
C TRP A 607 -16.48 -38.62 17.25
N GLU A 608 -17.75 -39.02 17.30
CA GLU A 608 -18.83 -38.24 17.92
C GLU A 608 -18.59 -37.97 19.41
N SER A 609 -18.08 -38.97 20.14
CA SER A 609 -17.75 -38.80 21.57
C SER A 609 -16.58 -37.86 21.82
N THR A 610 -15.79 -37.51 20.80
CA THR A 610 -14.68 -36.54 20.95
C THR A 610 -15.17 -35.09 20.92
N TRP A 611 -16.42 -34.86 20.54
CA TRP A 611 -17.04 -33.54 20.44
C TRP A 611 -17.66 -33.11 21.78
N GLU A 612 -16.85 -33.08 22.84
CA GLU A 612 -17.30 -32.66 24.18
C GLU A 612 -17.59 -31.15 24.26
N SER A 613 -16.71 -30.34 23.66
CA SER A 613 -16.89 -28.88 23.51
C SER A 613 -16.49 -28.43 22.09
N PRO A 614 -17.30 -28.78 21.07
CA PRO A 614 -16.93 -28.65 19.66
C PRO A 614 -17.17 -27.23 19.13
N THR A 615 -16.79 -26.19 19.87
CA THR A 615 -17.11 -24.81 19.55
C THR A 615 -15.91 -24.08 18.96
N LEU A 616 -16.15 -23.28 17.92
CA LEU A 616 -15.27 -22.15 17.61
C LEU A 616 -15.79 -20.94 18.38
N GLU A 617 -14.91 -20.31 19.15
CA GLU A 617 -15.25 -19.13 19.96
C GLU A 617 -14.41 -17.96 19.50
N VAL A 618 -15.05 -16.84 19.12
CA VAL A 618 -14.36 -15.64 18.64
C VAL A 618 -14.71 -14.49 19.58
N ASP A 619 -13.68 -13.92 20.18
CA ASP A 619 -13.76 -12.78 21.11
C ASP A 619 -13.87 -11.48 20.33
N TYR A 620 -12.95 -11.25 19.39
CA TYR A 620 -13.04 -10.06 18.55
C TYR A 620 -12.42 -10.25 17.17
N VAL A 621 -12.83 -9.37 16.26
CA VAL A 621 -12.25 -9.18 14.93
C VAL A 621 -11.91 -7.71 14.75
N LYS A 622 -10.66 -7.41 14.43
CA LYS A 622 -10.16 -6.05 14.22
C LYS A 622 -9.43 -5.97 12.89
N VAL A 623 -9.68 -4.92 12.11
CA VAL A 623 -8.89 -4.59 10.92
C VAL A 623 -8.33 -3.19 11.07
N THR A 624 -7.02 -3.07 10.92
CA THR A 624 -6.26 -1.83 11.02
C THR A 624 -5.62 -1.51 9.67
N ALA A 625 -5.74 -0.27 9.22
CA ALA A 625 -5.12 0.22 8.00
C ALA A 625 -3.61 0.43 8.17
N ILE A 626 -2.81 0.08 7.14
CA ILE A 626 -1.34 0.11 7.18
C ILE A 626 -0.70 0.87 6.03
#